data_AF-A0A843VZU3-F1
#
_entry.id   AF-A0A843VZU3-F1
#
_cell.length_a   1.000
_cell.length_b   1.000
_cell.length_c   1.000
_cell.angle_alpha   90.00
_cell.angle_beta   90.00
_cell.angle_gamma   90.00
#
_symmetry.space_group_name_H-M   'P 1'
#
loop_
_entity.id
_entity.type
_entity.pdbx_description
1 polymer ?
#
loop_
_entity_poly.entity_id
_entity_poly.type
_entity_poly.pdbx_seq_one_letter_code
_entity_poly.pdbx_strand_id
1 'polypeptide(L)'
;GSFGVCGGAEREEKKMKALASKAQVIKINLVFLGFFLVIYVALLLQPPFLYDGAGAATVRCSLRDCHMKKAEEDGNGVMPKGEEKRRTLPKKTIPSFPGKQRWNARIGLVNLGEDEVKAGAGQRAVEVRFDRVSEQFEWKHLFPEWIDEEEDNEGPSCPEIPMPDFSEHEEVDAVAARLPCRYPEAGWARDVFRLQVHLVVANLAVRRAKRDGRGQVRLALLSSCRPMIEIFRSEEMVRREDGWWVYEASVGRLEEKVAMPVGSCKLALPLWGEGTNDEFDYSKFSIPMAPPRKEAYVTVLHSSDAYVCGAIALAQGIIRTGTRRDLVLLHDKSIPDPKRRALAAAGWQLRKIKRIRNPRAQKNSYNEYNYSKFRLWQLTDYAKVVFVDADVAVLRNLDLLFHFPEMSATGNDGVIFNSGIMVIEPSNATFAMLMEKRGEIVSYNGGDQGFLNEVFVWWHRLPRRVNFLKNFWSNTSAEAHLKNGLFGVDPPVLYAIHYLGLKPWLCYRDYDCNWNVADQRVYASDVAHRTWWRLHDVMDPSLQPFCGLSEQRKTELDWDRQKAELAGFPDAHWKLNISDRRRHEKQTPHDPLTRSRR
;
A
#
# COMPACT_ATOMS: atom_id res chain seq x y z
N GLY A 1 -35.18 64.92 -51.60
CA GLY A 1 -35.03 63.46 -51.66
C GLY A 1 -35.17 62.90 -50.26
N SER A 2 -36.29 62.24 -49.99
CA SER A 2 -36.53 61.49 -48.75
C SER A 2 -36.04 60.06 -48.92
N PHE A 3 -35.14 59.61 -48.05
CA PHE A 3 -34.91 58.21 -47.62
C PHE A 3 -33.89 58.33 -46.47
N GLY A 4 -34.05 57.77 -45.28
CA GLY A 4 -35.01 56.79 -44.80
C GLY A 4 -34.35 56.12 -43.60
N VAL A 5 -34.89 56.41 -42.42
CA VAL A 5 -34.52 55.84 -41.12
C VAL A 5 -34.75 54.33 -41.14
N CYS A 6 -33.68 53.53 -41.11
CA CYS A 6 -33.72 52.09 -40.83
C CYS A 6 -32.36 51.66 -40.26
N GLY A 7 -32.26 51.56 -38.93
CA GLY A 7 -31.03 51.10 -38.25
C GLY A 7 -31.16 50.99 -36.73
N GLY A 8 -32.14 51.70 -36.13
CA GLY A 8 -32.44 51.60 -34.70
C GLY A 8 -33.29 50.38 -34.33
N ALA A 9 -34.30 50.05 -35.14
CA ALA A 9 -35.27 48.99 -34.83
C ALA A 9 -34.65 47.58 -34.78
N GLU A 10 -33.69 47.29 -35.66
CA GLU A 10 -33.10 45.95 -35.78
C GLU A 10 -32.16 45.59 -34.59
N ARG A 11 -31.61 46.61 -33.92
CA ARG A 11 -30.71 46.45 -32.77
C ARG A 11 -31.48 46.30 -31.46
N GLU A 12 -32.64 46.95 -31.34
CA GLU A 12 -33.56 46.75 -30.21
C GLU A 12 -34.29 45.41 -30.28
N GLU A 13 -34.70 44.97 -31.48
CA GLU A 13 -35.36 43.67 -31.67
C GLU A 13 -34.45 42.49 -31.31
N LYS A 14 -33.15 42.57 -31.64
CA LYS A 14 -32.14 41.56 -31.24
C LYS A 14 -31.89 41.54 -29.72
N LYS A 15 -31.93 42.69 -29.03
CA LYS A 15 -31.80 42.75 -27.56
C LYS A 15 -33.05 42.20 -26.86
N MET A 16 -34.24 42.50 -27.37
CA MET A 16 -35.50 41.97 -26.84
C MET A 16 -35.60 40.44 -27.02
N LYS A 17 -35.18 39.90 -28.18
CA LYS A 17 -35.11 38.44 -28.43
C LYS A 17 -34.09 37.74 -27.52
N ALA A 18 -32.96 38.37 -27.21
CA ALA A 18 -31.97 37.83 -26.28
C ALA A 18 -32.43 37.84 -24.81
N LEU A 19 -33.19 38.85 -24.39
CA LEU A 19 -33.79 38.92 -23.06
C LEU A 19 -34.94 37.91 -22.90
N ALA A 20 -35.77 37.73 -23.93
CA ALA A 20 -36.82 36.72 -23.95
C ALA A 20 -36.24 35.29 -23.88
N SER A 21 -35.13 35.03 -24.59
CA SER A 21 -34.40 33.75 -24.54
C SER A 21 -33.83 33.44 -23.14
N LYS A 22 -33.24 34.42 -22.46
CA LYS A 22 -32.70 34.22 -21.10
C LYS A 22 -33.79 34.00 -20.05
N ALA A 23 -34.91 34.72 -20.15
CA ALA A 23 -36.06 34.52 -19.28
C ALA A 23 -36.68 33.12 -19.45
N GLN A 24 -36.64 32.56 -20.67
CA GLN A 24 -37.14 31.24 -20.98
C GLN A 24 -36.24 30.12 -20.43
N VAL A 25 -34.92 30.30 -20.50
CA VAL A 25 -33.94 29.37 -19.87
C VAL A 25 -34.07 29.37 -18.35
N ILE A 26 -34.27 30.54 -17.72
CA ILE A 26 -34.47 30.63 -16.27
C ILE A 26 -35.77 29.93 -15.85
N LYS A 27 -36.86 30.10 -16.62
CA LYS A 27 -38.13 29.38 -16.37
C LYS A 27 -37.96 27.87 -16.50
N ILE A 28 -37.24 27.38 -17.51
CA ILE A 28 -36.98 25.95 -17.71
C ILE A 28 -36.15 25.39 -16.53
N ASN A 29 -35.10 26.11 -16.11
CA ASN A 29 -34.27 25.68 -14.99
C ASN A 29 -35.04 25.67 -13.65
N LEU A 30 -35.95 26.63 -13.43
CA LEU A 30 -36.82 26.64 -12.26
C LEU A 30 -37.82 25.47 -12.25
N VAL A 31 -38.33 25.06 -13.42
CA VAL A 31 -39.17 23.87 -13.55
C VAL A 31 -38.37 22.59 -13.24
N PHE A 32 -37.14 22.47 -13.75
CA PHE A 32 -36.26 21.34 -13.41
C PHE A 32 -35.91 21.31 -11.92
N LEU A 33 -35.59 22.46 -11.32
CA LEU A 33 -35.29 22.54 -9.90
C LEU A 33 -36.50 22.13 -9.04
N GLY A 34 -37.70 22.58 -9.43
CA GLY A 34 -38.95 22.16 -8.79
C GLY A 34 -39.20 20.66 -8.92
N PHE A 35 -38.95 20.07 -10.09
CA PHE A 35 -39.09 18.64 -10.33
C PHE A 35 -38.10 17.81 -9.51
N PHE A 36 -36.83 18.24 -9.43
CA PHE A 36 -35.83 17.62 -8.57
C PHE A 36 -36.18 17.72 -7.09
N LEU A 37 -36.71 18.87 -6.65
CA LEU A 37 -37.15 19.05 -5.26
C LEU A 37 -38.31 18.10 -4.92
N VAL A 38 -39.27 17.94 -5.83
CA VAL A 38 -40.40 17.00 -5.66
C VAL A 38 -39.92 15.55 -5.63
N ILE A 39 -39.00 15.15 -6.51
CA ILE A 39 -38.40 13.80 -6.47
C ILE A 39 -37.63 13.58 -5.18
N TYR A 40 -36.86 14.58 -4.73
CA TYR A 40 -36.07 14.49 -3.51
C TYR A 40 -36.95 14.36 -2.26
N VAL A 41 -38.03 15.15 -2.19
CA VAL A 41 -39.03 15.04 -1.11
C VAL A 41 -39.79 13.71 -1.21
N ALA A 42 -40.11 13.22 -2.41
CA ALA A 42 -40.74 11.92 -2.60
C ALA A 42 -39.84 10.76 -2.13
N LEU A 43 -38.53 10.81 -2.43
CA LEU A 43 -37.53 9.83 -1.96
C LEU A 43 -37.34 9.89 -0.44
N LEU A 44 -37.40 11.08 0.17
CA LEU A 44 -37.35 11.25 1.63
C LEU A 44 -38.62 10.75 2.34
N LEU A 45 -39.76 10.72 1.64
CA LEU A 45 -41.03 10.25 2.17
C LEU A 45 -41.33 8.77 1.83
N GLN A 46 -40.43 8.07 1.12
CA GLN A 46 -40.56 6.63 0.94
C GLN A 46 -40.18 5.89 2.24
N PRO A 47 -41.08 5.06 2.81
CA PRO A 47 -40.69 4.14 3.86
C PRO A 47 -39.69 3.12 3.27
N PRO A 48 -38.65 2.70 4.03
CA PRO A 48 -37.62 1.82 3.51
C PRO A 48 -38.24 0.49 3.07
N PHE A 49 -38.05 0.13 1.80
CA PHE A 49 -38.45 -1.16 1.26
C PHE A 49 -37.63 -2.29 1.90
N LEU A 50 -38.37 -3.24 2.46
CA LEU A 50 -37.94 -4.50 3.05
C LEU A 50 -37.13 -5.33 2.05
N TYR A 51 -35.89 -5.68 2.43
CA TYR A 51 -35.26 -6.93 2.01
C TYR A 51 -35.20 -7.84 3.25
N ASP A 52 -35.86 -8.99 3.12
CA ASP A 52 -35.94 -10.04 4.13
C ASP A 52 -34.71 -10.97 4.09
N GLY A 53 -34.25 -11.37 5.29
CA GLY A 53 -33.48 -12.58 5.61
C GLY A 53 -31.98 -12.60 5.27
N ALA A 54 -31.03 -12.75 6.20
CA ALA A 54 -31.08 -13.03 7.63
C ALA A 54 -29.71 -12.74 8.29
N GLY A 55 -29.72 -12.30 9.54
CA GLY A 55 -28.67 -12.62 10.52
C GLY A 55 -27.79 -11.47 11.02
N ALA A 56 -28.29 -10.66 11.96
CA ALA A 56 -27.69 -10.48 13.30
C ALA A 56 -28.37 -9.31 14.02
N ALA A 57 -28.84 -9.58 15.24
CA ALA A 57 -29.60 -8.67 16.07
C ALA A 57 -28.73 -7.52 16.63
N THR A 58 -29.25 -6.29 16.54
CA THR A 58 -28.80 -5.19 17.39
C THR A 58 -30.03 -4.52 18.01
N VAL A 59 -30.00 -4.45 19.33
CA VAL A 59 -31.04 -3.92 20.22
C VAL A 59 -31.24 -2.42 20.00
N ARG A 60 -32.51 -2.00 20.00
CA ARG A 60 -33.03 -0.62 19.93
C ARG A 60 -32.77 0.17 21.22
N CYS A 61 -32.54 1.49 21.07
CA CYS A 61 -33.31 2.62 21.63
C CYS A 61 -32.57 3.94 21.32
N SER A 62 -33.02 4.81 20.41
CA SER A 62 -34.12 5.81 20.50
C SER A 62 -33.80 7.02 21.38
N LEU A 63 -33.22 8.06 20.78
CA LEU A 63 -33.13 9.43 21.31
C LEU A 63 -34.15 10.32 20.59
N ARG A 64 -35.26 10.62 21.26
CA ARG A 64 -36.07 11.83 21.04
C ARG A 64 -36.71 12.19 22.37
N ASP A 65 -36.21 13.27 22.98
CA ASP A 65 -36.99 14.29 23.67
C ASP A 65 -36.04 15.41 24.09
N CYS A 66 -35.89 16.42 23.23
CA CYS A 66 -35.29 17.69 23.60
C CYS A 66 -36.30 18.80 23.38
N HIS A 67 -36.91 19.25 24.48
CA HIS A 67 -37.55 20.55 24.56
C HIS A 67 -36.54 21.56 25.12
N MET A 68 -36.36 22.66 24.40
CA MET A 68 -35.61 23.83 24.83
C MET A 68 -36.38 24.64 25.89
N LYS A 69 -35.71 25.02 26.98
CA LYS A 69 -36.04 26.21 27.78
C LYS A 69 -34.75 26.95 28.18
N LYS A 70 -34.76 28.26 27.92
CA LYS A 70 -33.80 29.29 28.36
C LYS A 70 -33.89 29.52 29.88
N ALA A 71 -32.75 29.84 30.49
CA ALA A 71 -32.58 30.71 31.67
C ALA A 71 -31.10 31.19 31.63
N GLU A 72 -30.84 32.46 31.31
CA GLU A 72 -30.65 33.62 32.21
C GLU A 72 -29.37 33.56 33.06
N GLU A 73 -28.54 34.59 32.86
CA GLU A 73 -27.33 34.91 33.60
C GLU A 73 -27.68 35.30 35.05
N ASP A 74 -26.93 34.79 36.03
CA ASP A 74 -26.57 35.58 37.20
C ASP A 74 -25.29 35.07 37.89
N GLY A 75 -24.56 36.00 38.50
CA GLY A 75 -23.14 35.89 38.83
C GLY A 75 -22.74 35.13 40.10
N ASN A 76 -21.41 35.12 40.29
CA ASN A 76 -20.61 34.81 41.48
C ASN A 76 -20.76 33.43 42.14
N GLY A 77 -19.75 32.58 41.93
CA GLY A 77 -19.47 31.42 42.76
C GLY A 77 -18.03 30.93 42.59
N VAL A 78 -17.16 31.30 43.53
CA VAL A 78 -15.80 30.75 43.69
C VAL A 78 -15.88 29.22 43.74
N MET A 79 -15.28 28.52 42.77
CA MET A 79 -15.13 27.07 42.83
C MET A 79 -13.89 26.68 43.66
N PRO A 80 -14.02 25.72 44.58
CA PRO A 80 -12.91 25.27 45.40
C PRO A 80 -11.92 24.45 44.58
N LYS A 81 -10.63 24.59 44.89
CA LYS A 81 -9.56 23.68 44.44
C LYS A 81 -9.90 22.25 44.94
N GLY A 82 -10.48 21.45 44.06
CA GLY A 82 -10.61 20.02 44.27
C GLY A 82 -9.25 19.36 44.05
N GLU A 83 -8.59 18.95 45.12
CA GLU A 83 -7.49 17.98 45.07
C GLU A 83 -8.01 16.68 44.46
N GLU A 84 -7.65 16.44 43.21
CA GLU A 84 -7.85 15.15 42.57
C GLU A 84 -6.91 14.14 43.25
N LYS A 85 -7.43 13.40 44.23
CA LYS A 85 -6.72 12.27 44.84
C LYS A 85 -6.42 11.24 43.76
N ARG A 86 -5.23 11.31 43.15
CA ARG A 86 -4.62 10.25 42.35
C ARG A 86 -4.72 8.96 43.17
N ARG A 87 -5.62 8.05 42.78
CA ARG A 87 -5.58 6.66 43.22
C ARG A 87 -4.18 6.13 42.88
N THR A 88 -3.35 5.89 43.88
CA THR A 88 -2.03 5.30 43.72
C THR A 88 -2.19 3.85 43.26
N LEU A 89 -2.25 3.67 41.94
CA LEU A 89 -2.10 2.37 41.30
C LEU A 89 -0.77 1.75 41.80
N PRO A 90 -0.73 0.44 42.07
CA PRO A 90 0.50 -0.21 42.47
C PRO A 90 1.55 -0.01 41.38
N LYS A 91 2.70 0.56 41.75
CA LYS A 91 3.80 0.83 40.82
C LYS A 91 4.17 -0.46 40.08
N LYS A 92 4.26 -0.41 38.75
CA LYS A 92 4.74 -1.55 37.97
C LYS A 92 6.26 -1.64 38.03
N THR A 93 6.79 -2.82 38.29
CA THR A 93 8.24 -3.06 38.26
C THR A 93 8.71 -3.16 36.81
N ILE A 94 9.80 -2.47 36.47
CA ILE A 94 10.44 -2.60 35.17
C ILE A 94 11.10 -3.99 35.10
N PRO A 95 10.89 -4.76 34.02
CA PRO A 95 11.44 -6.10 33.88
C PRO A 95 12.97 -6.08 33.89
N SER A 96 13.57 -7.14 34.48
CA SER A 96 15.02 -7.30 34.46
C SER A 96 15.50 -7.67 33.06
N PHE A 97 16.53 -7.02 32.52
CA PHE A 97 17.00 -7.37 31.18
C PHE A 97 17.95 -8.59 31.19
N PRO A 98 17.98 -9.40 30.13
CA PRO A 98 18.94 -10.50 30.01
C PRO A 98 20.40 -10.04 30.14
N GLY A 99 21.23 -10.82 30.83
CA GLY A 99 22.68 -10.59 30.92
C GLY A 99 23.19 -9.73 32.07
N LYS A 100 22.53 -9.74 33.25
CA LYS A 100 22.86 -8.96 34.48
C LYS A 100 23.04 -7.46 34.23
N GLN A 101 22.03 -6.69 34.61
CA GLN A 101 22.08 -5.23 34.57
C GLN A 101 23.05 -4.69 35.64
N ARG A 102 23.82 -3.65 35.29
CA ARG A 102 24.74 -2.99 36.23
C ARG A 102 23.96 -2.30 37.36
N TRP A 103 24.56 -2.27 38.56
CA TRP A 103 23.98 -1.62 39.74
C TRP A 103 23.60 -0.15 39.49
N ASN A 104 24.34 0.60 38.67
CA ASN A 104 24.05 2.01 38.34
C ASN A 104 23.43 2.21 36.93
N ALA A 105 22.64 1.26 36.43
CA ALA A 105 22.05 1.39 35.09
C ALA A 105 21.02 2.55 35.04
N ARG A 106 21.12 3.41 34.02
CA ARG A 106 20.17 4.47 33.73
C ARG A 106 19.08 3.97 32.78
N ILE A 107 17.82 4.21 33.11
CA ILE A 107 16.68 3.80 32.29
C ILE A 107 15.92 5.06 31.84
N GLY A 108 15.88 5.30 30.54
CA GLY A 108 15.07 6.38 29.97
C GLY A 108 13.59 6.00 30.01
N LEU A 109 12.76 6.81 30.66
CA LEU A 109 11.32 6.61 30.76
C LEU A 109 10.60 7.47 29.72
N VAL A 110 9.88 6.84 28.78
CA VAL A 110 9.09 7.54 27.76
C VAL A 110 7.61 7.33 28.02
N ASN A 111 6.85 8.43 28.15
CA ASN A 111 5.41 8.37 28.46
C ASN A 111 5.11 7.59 29.77
N LEU A 112 6.01 7.69 30.76
CA LEU A 112 5.95 7.04 32.07
C LEU A 112 6.52 8.00 33.11
N GLY A 113 5.77 8.25 34.20
CA GLY A 113 6.30 8.98 35.35
C GLY A 113 7.18 8.10 36.27
N GLU A 114 8.16 8.71 36.94
CA GLU A 114 8.98 8.04 37.96
C GLU A 114 8.13 7.52 39.16
N ASP A 115 6.98 8.15 39.38
CA ASP A 115 6.01 7.74 40.40
C ASP A 115 5.22 6.48 40.00
N GLU A 116 5.18 6.13 38.71
CA GLU A 116 4.37 5.03 38.18
C GLU A 116 5.11 3.68 38.11
N VAL A 117 6.45 3.71 38.12
CA VAL A 117 7.28 2.52 37.96
C VAL A 117 8.32 2.37 39.07
N LYS A 118 8.73 1.13 39.35
CA LYS A 118 9.87 0.82 40.22
C LYS A 118 11.00 0.27 39.34
N ALA A 119 12.12 0.99 39.30
CA ALA A 119 13.37 0.46 38.74
C ALA A 119 13.99 -0.59 39.69
N GLY A 120 14.85 -1.46 39.18
CA GLY A 120 15.56 -2.45 39.99
C GLY A 120 16.51 -1.80 41.01
N ALA A 121 16.93 -2.54 42.03
CA ALA A 121 17.83 -2.03 43.07
C ALA A 121 19.11 -1.41 42.47
N GLY A 122 19.37 -0.15 42.82
CA GLY A 122 20.51 0.66 42.33
C GLY A 122 20.26 1.43 41.02
N GLN A 123 19.23 1.08 40.25
CA GLN A 123 18.97 1.68 38.95
C GLN A 123 18.38 3.09 39.07
N ARG A 124 18.74 3.97 38.13
CA ARG A 124 18.24 5.35 38.07
C ARG A 124 17.30 5.51 36.88
N ALA A 125 16.06 5.92 37.14
CA ALA A 125 15.13 6.33 36.10
C ALA A 125 15.41 7.77 35.67
N VAL A 126 15.22 8.07 34.38
CA VAL A 126 15.33 9.43 33.81
C VAL A 126 14.12 9.65 32.91
N GLU A 127 13.26 10.59 33.28
CA GLU A 127 12.08 10.95 32.49
C GLU A 127 12.47 11.68 31.19
N VAL A 128 11.92 11.22 30.05
CA VAL A 128 12.04 11.87 28.75
C VAL A 128 10.74 12.60 28.45
N ARG A 129 10.79 13.94 28.54
CA ARG A 129 9.64 14.82 28.31
C ARG A 129 9.56 15.24 26.85
N PHE A 130 8.36 15.22 26.30
CA PHE A 130 8.07 15.67 24.93
C PHE A 130 6.61 16.13 24.84
N ASP A 131 6.33 17.04 23.92
CA ASP A 131 4.97 17.53 23.70
C ASP A 131 4.13 16.48 22.98
N ARG A 132 2.93 16.23 23.49
CA ARG A 132 1.99 15.30 22.87
C ARG A 132 1.43 15.90 21.58
N VAL A 133 1.37 15.08 20.53
CA VAL A 133 0.73 15.44 19.28
C VAL A 133 -0.75 15.82 19.48
N SER A 134 -1.23 16.85 18.77
CA SER A 134 -2.62 17.31 18.85
C SER A 134 -3.60 16.18 18.54
N GLU A 135 -4.72 16.12 19.27
CA GLU A 135 -5.80 15.15 19.01
C GLU A 135 -6.52 15.38 17.67
N GLN A 136 -6.35 16.57 17.08
CA GLN A 136 -6.87 16.91 15.74
C GLN A 136 -5.96 16.37 14.62
N PHE A 137 -4.75 15.93 14.95
CA PHE A 137 -3.81 15.39 13.97
C PHE A 137 -4.13 13.91 13.69
N GLU A 138 -4.82 13.69 12.57
CA GLU A 138 -5.21 12.37 12.10
C GLU A 138 -4.15 11.67 11.24
N TRP A 139 -4.24 10.33 11.15
CA TRP A 139 -3.34 9.49 10.35
C TRP A 139 -3.26 9.90 8.88
N LYS A 140 -4.39 10.33 8.30
CA LYS A 140 -4.49 10.75 6.88
C LYS A 140 -3.62 11.96 6.54
N HIS A 141 -3.26 12.79 7.53
CA HIS A 141 -2.36 13.92 7.31
C HIS A 141 -0.89 13.45 7.14
N LEU A 142 -0.50 12.31 7.73
CA LEU A 142 0.79 11.66 7.48
C LEU A 142 0.74 10.76 6.25
N PHE A 143 -0.41 10.15 5.98
CA PHE A 143 -0.61 9.20 4.90
C PHE A 143 -1.68 9.68 3.90
N PRO A 144 -1.45 10.80 3.18
CA PRO A 144 -2.43 11.31 2.23
C PRO A 144 -2.53 10.40 1.01
N GLU A 145 -3.69 10.34 0.38
CA GLU A 145 -3.89 9.57 -0.85
C GLU A 145 -2.94 10.00 -1.97
N TRP A 146 -2.80 11.30 -2.17
CA TRP A 146 -1.99 11.89 -3.23
C TRP A 146 -0.89 12.80 -2.65
N ILE A 147 0.25 12.83 -3.34
CA ILE A 147 1.32 13.81 -3.13
C ILE A 147 1.83 14.27 -4.50
N ASP A 148 2.44 15.45 -4.53
CA ASP A 148 3.20 15.91 -5.68
C ASP A 148 4.57 15.21 -5.68
N GLU A 149 4.67 14.10 -6.41
CA GLU A 149 5.92 13.32 -6.49
C GLU A 149 7.00 13.97 -7.35
N GLU A 150 6.62 14.88 -8.25
CA GLU A 150 7.56 15.56 -9.15
C GLU A 150 7.99 16.92 -8.58
N GLU A 151 7.41 17.32 -7.43
CA GLU A 151 7.67 18.59 -6.72
C GLU A 151 7.46 19.84 -7.61
N ASP A 152 6.59 19.72 -8.63
CA ASP A 152 6.29 20.77 -9.60
C ASP A 152 5.45 21.92 -8.98
N ASN A 153 4.81 21.66 -7.83
CA ASN A 153 3.99 22.63 -7.10
C ASN A 153 4.40 22.72 -5.61
N GLU A 154 3.95 23.78 -4.94
CA GLU A 154 3.89 23.84 -3.47
C GLU A 154 2.85 22.83 -2.95
N GLY A 155 3.19 21.54 -2.98
CA GLY A 155 2.35 20.46 -2.47
C GLY A 155 2.07 20.60 -0.97
N PRO A 156 1.09 19.85 -0.42
CA PRO A 156 0.80 19.88 1.01
C PRO A 156 2.04 19.51 1.81
N SER A 157 2.48 20.41 2.70
CA SER A 157 3.64 20.17 3.55
C SER A 157 3.35 19.02 4.52
N CYS A 158 4.26 18.06 4.60
CA CYS A 158 4.17 17.02 5.63
C CYS A 158 4.15 17.66 7.01
N PRO A 159 3.13 17.37 7.84
CA PRO A 159 3.12 17.84 9.21
C PRO A 159 4.28 17.20 10.00
N GLU A 160 4.90 17.99 10.87
CA GLU A 160 5.92 17.52 11.80
C GLU A 160 5.26 16.91 13.05
N ILE A 161 5.83 15.80 13.52
CA ILE A 161 5.46 15.23 14.82
C ILE A 161 6.40 15.84 15.86
N PRO A 162 5.88 16.42 16.97
CA PRO A 162 6.74 16.92 18.05
C PRO A 162 7.66 15.81 18.58
N MET A 163 8.95 16.09 18.68
CA MET A 163 9.96 15.19 19.22
C MET A 163 10.73 15.91 20.33
N PRO A 164 11.22 15.19 21.35
CA PRO A 164 12.10 15.77 22.34
C PRO A 164 13.43 16.19 21.69
N ASP A 165 14.10 17.18 22.28
CA ASP A 165 15.50 17.40 21.94
C ASP A 165 16.35 16.28 22.55
N PHE A 166 16.67 15.30 21.71
CA PHE A 166 17.56 14.22 22.09
C PHE A 166 18.94 14.73 22.49
N SER A 167 19.35 15.95 22.15
CA SER A 167 20.65 16.54 22.51
C SER A 167 20.84 16.72 24.02
N GLU A 168 19.76 17.04 24.73
CA GLU A 168 19.74 17.41 26.14
C GLU A 168 19.70 16.19 27.08
N HIS A 169 19.46 15.00 26.54
CA HIS A 169 19.32 13.79 27.33
C HIS A 169 20.67 13.08 27.56
N GLU A 170 20.87 12.62 28.79
CA GLU A 170 22.01 11.77 29.14
C GLU A 170 21.93 10.41 28.44
N GLU A 171 23.09 9.75 28.31
CA GLU A 171 23.17 8.40 27.75
C GLU A 171 22.51 7.36 28.67
N VAL A 172 21.59 6.54 28.15
CA VAL A 172 20.83 5.54 28.92
C VAL A 172 21.30 4.11 28.65
N ASP A 173 21.16 3.20 29.61
CA ASP A 173 21.51 1.77 29.45
C ASP A 173 20.32 0.93 28.90
N ALA A 174 19.10 1.43 29.06
CA ALA A 174 17.88 0.84 28.52
C ALA A 174 16.78 1.91 28.36
N VAL A 175 15.76 1.62 27.57
CA VAL A 175 14.56 2.46 27.44
C VAL A 175 13.34 1.70 27.92
N ALA A 176 12.53 2.32 28.77
CA ALA A 176 11.23 1.81 29.18
C ALA A 176 10.13 2.79 28.76
N ALA A 177 9.04 2.30 28.18
CA ALA A 177 7.98 3.17 27.67
C ALA A 177 6.59 2.60 27.88
N ARG A 178 5.59 3.47 28.05
CA ARG A 178 4.17 3.07 27.96
C ARG A 178 3.63 3.41 26.59
N LEU A 179 3.19 2.39 25.85
CA LEU A 179 2.65 2.59 24.53
C LEU A 179 1.13 2.73 24.59
N PRO A 180 0.54 3.79 23.98
CA PRO A 180 -0.89 3.94 23.84
C PRO A 180 -1.51 2.74 23.13
N CYS A 181 -2.66 2.28 23.62
CA CYS A 181 -3.40 1.17 23.05
C CYS A 181 -4.89 1.41 23.23
N ARG A 182 -5.61 1.52 22.10
CA ARG A 182 -7.06 1.68 22.06
C ARG A 182 -7.80 0.44 21.56
N TYR A 183 -7.09 -0.68 21.36
CA TYR A 183 -7.71 -1.93 20.92
C TYR A 183 -8.83 -2.33 21.90
N PRO A 184 -10.02 -2.74 21.43
CA PRO A 184 -10.38 -3.09 20.05
C PRO A 184 -11.08 -1.98 19.23
N GLU A 185 -10.94 -0.70 19.58
CA GLU A 185 -11.54 0.41 18.82
C GLU A 185 -11.14 0.37 17.33
N ALA A 186 -12.07 0.72 16.44
CA ALA A 186 -11.79 0.79 15.01
C ALA A 186 -10.67 1.83 14.74
N GLY A 187 -9.69 1.45 13.93
CA GLY A 187 -8.56 2.33 13.59
C GLY A 187 -7.48 2.46 14.69
N TRP A 188 -7.56 1.72 15.79
CA TRP A 188 -6.57 1.78 16.90
C TRP A 188 -5.10 1.67 16.46
N ALA A 189 -4.83 0.94 15.38
CA ALA A 189 -3.49 0.74 14.85
C ALA A 189 -2.94 2.00 14.15
N ARG A 190 -3.83 2.81 13.57
CA ARG A 190 -3.53 4.06 12.84
C ARG A 190 -3.71 5.27 13.77
N ASP A 191 -3.08 5.21 14.94
CA ASP A 191 -3.10 6.26 15.95
C ASP A 191 -1.79 7.07 15.92
N VAL A 192 -1.89 8.38 15.68
CA VAL A 192 -0.70 9.26 15.55
C VAL A 192 0.05 9.38 16.88
N PHE A 193 -0.64 9.46 18.02
CA PHE A 193 0.02 9.53 19.32
C PHE A 193 0.77 8.23 19.63
N ARG A 194 0.17 7.07 19.35
CA ARG A 194 0.85 5.79 19.40
C ARG A 194 2.11 5.78 18.54
N LEU A 195 2.06 6.22 17.28
CA LEU A 195 3.24 6.31 16.42
C LEU A 195 4.31 7.25 17.02
N GLN A 196 3.92 8.43 17.50
CA GLN A 196 4.82 9.38 18.15
C GLN A 196 5.61 8.72 19.28
N VAL A 197 4.94 8.04 20.21
CA VAL A 197 5.62 7.38 21.35
C VAL A 197 6.61 6.31 20.86
N HIS A 198 6.26 5.52 19.83
CA HIS A 198 7.19 4.54 19.27
C HIS A 198 8.42 5.22 18.63
N LEU A 199 8.24 6.34 17.93
CA LEU A 199 9.32 7.09 17.30
C LEU A 199 10.23 7.78 18.33
N VAL A 200 9.69 8.28 19.44
CA VAL A 200 10.48 8.82 20.55
C VAL A 200 11.36 7.72 21.15
N VAL A 201 10.79 6.53 21.40
CA VAL A 201 11.56 5.38 21.90
C VAL A 201 12.65 4.97 20.91
N ALA A 202 12.33 4.86 19.62
CA ALA A 202 13.29 4.47 18.59
C ALA A 202 14.44 5.49 18.46
N ASN A 203 14.13 6.79 18.41
CA ASN A 203 15.16 7.83 18.34
C ASN A 203 16.02 7.90 19.61
N LEU A 204 15.42 7.76 20.80
CA LEU A 204 16.18 7.71 22.05
C LEU A 204 17.12 6.50 22.06
N ALA A 205 16.63 5.34 21.60
CA ALA A 205 17.41 4.11 21.49
C ALA A 205 18.59 4.26 20.51
N VAL A 206 18.39 4.94 19.38
CA VAL A 206 19.43 5.19 18.38
C VAL A 206 20.47 6.20 18.86
N ARG A 207 20.00 7.34 19.38
CA ARG A 207 20.84 8.53 19.62
C ARG A 207 21.49 8.55 21.00
N ARG A 208 20.87 7.89 22.00
CA ARG A 208 21.27 8.02 23.41
C ARG A 208 21.41 6.72 24.18
N ALA A 209 21.00 5.58 23.65
CA ALA A 209 21.14 4.33 24.37
C ALA A 209 22.48 3.64 24.12
N LYS A 210 23.04 3.07 25.18
CA LYS A 210 24.25 2.23 25.12
C LYS A 210 23.98 0.96 24.34
N ARG A 211 24.89 0.69 23.42
CA ARG A 211 24.90 -0.49 22.57
C ARG A 211 25.66 -1.60 23.30
N ASP A 212 25.12 -2.82 23.28
CA ASP A 212 25.87 -4.00 23.74
C ASP A 212 26.95 -4.41 22.71
N GLY A 213 27.70 -5.48 23.01
CA GLY A 213 28.74 -5.98 22.10
C GLY A 213 28.23 -6.47 20.74
N ARG A 214 26.92 -6.64 20.56
CA ARG A 214 26.26 -6.99 19.30
C ARG A 214 25.61 -5.78 18.61
N GLY A 215 25.78 -4.58 19.16
CA GLY A 215 25.14 -3.37 18.65
C GLY A 215 23.64 -3.27 18.98
N GLN A 216 23.18 -4.00 19.99
CA GLN A 216 21.77 -4.02 20.40
C GLN A 216 21.49 -3.14 21.61
N VAL A 217 20.24 -2.69 21.72
CA VAL A 217 19.70 -1.91 22.82
C VAL A 217 18.53 -2.63 23.47
N ARG A 218 18.42 -2.49 24.79
CA ARG A 218 17.38 -3.11 25.60
C ARG A 218 16.18 -2.19 25.74
N LEU A 219 15.01 -2.70 25.38
CA LEU A 219 13.75 -1.95 25.43
C LEU A 219 12.70 -2.72 26.23
N ALA A 220 11.96 -2.03 27.10
CA ALA A 220 10.80 -2.57 27.81
C ALA A 220 9.57 -1.71 27.50
N LEU A 221 8.60 -2.28 26.78
CA LEU A 221 7.44 -1.54 26.28
C LEU A 221 6.18 -2.05 26.99
N LEU A 222 5.59 -1.24 27.86
CA LEU A 222 4.36 -1.56 28.58
C LEU A 222 3.14 -1.27 27.70
N SER A 223 2.40 -2.31 27.30
CA SER A 223 1.17 -2.15 26.52
C SER A 223 0.32 -3.42 26.48
N SER A 224 -1.00 -3.27 26.45
CA SER A 224 -1.92 -4.38 26.13
C SER A 224 -1.87 -4.75 24.65
N CYS A 225 -1.61 -3.78 23.76
CA CYS A 225 -1.39 -3.99 22.34
C CYS A 225 0.04 -4.48 22.06
N ARG A 226 0.23 -5.23 20.96
CA ARG A 226 1.57 -5.51 20.44
C ARG A 226 2.23 -4.20 19.99
N PRO A 227 3.51 -3.92 20.31
CA PRO A 227 4.25 -2.80 19.72
C PRO A 227 4.26 -2.85 18.18
N MET A 228 4.41 -1.69 17.54
CA MET A 228 4.46 -1.59 16.07
C MET A 228 5.60 -2.43 15.52
N ILE A 229 5.27 -3.45 14.73
CA ILE A 229 6.23 -4.44 14.21
C ILE A 229 7.16 -3.83 13.17
N GLU A 230 6.74 -2.73 12.57
CA GLU A 230 7.45 -1.94 11.58
C GLU A 230 8.61 -1.14 12.21
N ILE A 231 8.62 -1.02 13.53
CA ILE A 231 9.68 -0.35 14.30
C ILE A 231 10.42 -1.40 15.15
N PHE A 232 9.69 -2.24 15.90
CA PHE A 232 10.26 -3.26 16.78
C PHE A 232 9.91 -4.66 16.27
N ARG A 233 10.91 -5.36 15.71
CA ARG A 233 10.66 -6.58 14.95
C ARG A 233 10.32 -7.77 15.83
N SER A 234 9.60 -8.72 15.23
CA SER A 234 9.10 -9.90 15.96
C SER A 234 10.22 -10.79 16.49
N GLU A 235 11.35 -10.90 15.79
CA GLU A 235 12.50 -11.70 16.20
C GLU A 235 13.38 -11.03 17.27
N GLU A 236 13.23 -9.72 17.48
CA GLU A 236 13.96 -8.97 18.50
C GLU A 236 13.25 -9.03 19.87
N MET A 237 12.01 -9.52 19.89
CA MET A 237 11.23 -9.72 21.10
C MET A 237 11.80 -10.91 21.88
N VAL A 238 12.28 -10.65 23.09
CA VAL A 238 12.83 -11.67 23.99
C VAL A 238 11.73 -12.40 24.74
N ARG A 239 10.80 -11.65 25.34
CA ARG A 239 9.69 -12.20 26.13
C ARG A 239 8.60 -11.17 26.41
N ARG A 240 7.47 -11.65 26.92
CA ARG A 240 6.34 -10.85 27.42
C ARG A 240 6.04 -11.22 28.87
N GLU A 241 6.05 -10.25 29.78
CA GLU A 241 5.78 -10.48 31.22
C GLU A 241 5.05 -9.28 31.84
N ASP A 242 3.99 -9.51 32.60
CA ASP A 242 3.20 -8.48 33.32
C ASP A 242 2.73 -7.27 32.47
N GLY A 243 2.51 -7.51 31.17
CA GLY A 243 2.12 -6.49 30.19
C GLY A 243 3.30 -5.75 29.55
N TRP A 244 4.54 -6.07 29.92
CA TRP A 244 5.75 -5.60 29.26
C TRP A 244 6.11 -6.48 28.08
N TRP A 245 6.52 -5.85 26.99
CA TRP A 245 7.15 -6.45 25.83
C TRP A 245 8.63 -6.09 25.88
N VAL A 246 9.49 -7.09 26.06
CA VAL A 246 10.93 -6.88 26.23
C VAL A 246 11.66 -7.21 24.93
N TYR A 247 12.48 -6.28 24.45
CA TYR A 247 13.24 -6.41 23.19
C TYR A 247 14.74 -6.22 23.40
N GLU A 248 15.52 -6.92 22.57
CA GLU A 248 16.92 -6.61 22.27
C GLU A 248 17.00 -6.14 20.80
N ALA A 249 16.77 -4.85 20.58
CA ALA A 249 16.62 -4.28 19.25
C ALA A 249 17.97 -3.91 18.63
N SER A 250 18.15 -4.14 17.33
CA SER A 250 19.36 -3.74 16.61
C SER A 250 19.38 -2.23 16.36
N VAL A 251 20.39 -1.53 16.87
CA VAL A 251 20.49 -0.07 16.68
C VAL A 251 20.69 0.31 15.22
N GLY A 252 21.49 -0.45 14.45
CA GLY A 252 21.69 -0.18 13.03
C GLY A 252 20.41 -0.28 12.20
N ARG A 253 19.51 -1.21 12.55
CA ARG A 253 18.19 -1.32 11.89
C ARG A 253 17.25 -0.20 12.32
N LEU A 254 17.26 0.17 13.59
CA LEU A 254 16.48 1.31 14.08
C LEU A 254 16.98 2.63 13.44
N GLU A 255 18.28 2.78 13.21
CA GLU A 255 18.89 3.90 12.47
C GLU A 255 18.29 4.01 11.05
N GLU A 256 18.24 2.91 10.30
CA GLU A 256 17.58 2.87 8.98
C GLU A 256 16.11 3.32 9.06
N LYS A 257 15.40 2.94 10.13
CA LYS A 257 13.98 3.29 10.34
C LYS A 257 13.74 4.73 10.70
N VAL A 258 14.48 5.29 11.65
CA VAL A 258 14.28 6.68 12.09
C VAL A 258 14.79 7.70 11.07
N ALA A 259 15.61 7.28 10.11
CA ALA A 259 16.04 8.09 8.98
C ALA A 259 14.97 8.23 7.88
N MET A 260 13.96 7.34 7.85
CA MET A 260 12.88 7.43 6.86
C MET A 260 11.89 8.56 7.18
N PRO A 261 11.20 9.11 6.16
CA PRO A 261 10.07 9.99 6.41
C PRO A 261 9.02 9.34 7.32
N VAL A 262 8.50 10.13 8.26
CA VAL A 262 7.53 9.68 9.26
C VAL A 262 6.21 9.25 8.64
N GLY A 263 5.80 9.87 7.53
CA GLY A 263 4.56 9.57 6.82
C GLY A 263 4.79 9.46 5.32
N SER A 264 3.82 8.87 4.62
CA SER A 264 3.83 8.76 3.17
C SER A 264 3.55 10.09 2.44
N CYS A 265 3.36 11.19 3.17
CA CYS A 265 3.27 12.55 2.61
C CYS A 265 4.61 13.01 1.99
N LYS A 266 5.72 12.31 2.26
CA LYS A 266 7.04 12.51 1.66
C LYS A 266 7.52 11.19 1.06
N LEU A 267 8.22 11.27 -0.08
CA LEU A 267 8.87 10.12 -0.69
C LEU A 267 10.06 9.66 0.17
N ALA A 268 10.18 8.34 0.37
CA ALA A 268 11.38 7.75 0.95
C ALA A 268 12.58 7.87 0.00
N LEU A 269 12.29 7.93 -1.30
CA LEU A 269 13.24 8.09 -2.38
C LEU A 269 12.85 9.34 -3.18
N PRO A 270 13.45 10.52 -2.92
CA PRO A 270 13.37 11.61 -3.87
C PRO A 270 14.17 11.16 -5.10
N LEU A 271 13.51 10.69 -6.15
CA LEU A 271 14.20 10.17 -7.35
C LEU A 271 14.90 11.29 -8.16
N TRP A 272 14.68 12.56 -7.80
CA TRP A 272 15.01 13.75 -8.57
C TRP A 272 15.61 14.76 -7.58
N GLY A 273 16.71 15.42 -7.94
CA GLY A 273 17.07 16.69 -7.30
C GLY A 273 16.11 17.75 -7.83
N GLU A 274 15.65 18.67 -6.96
CA GLU A 274 14.78 19.81 -7.34
C GLU A 274 15.11 20.32 -8.76
N GLY A 275 14.19 20.13 -9.70
CA GLY A 275 14.31 20.65 -11.07
C GLY A 275 15.32 19.97 -12.01
N THR A 276 15.84 18.77 -11.70
CA THR A 276 16.75 18.03 -12.60
C THR A 276 16.29 16.58 -12.85
N ASN A 277 16.24 16.18 -14.12
CA ASN A 277 16.01 14.78 -14.57
C ASN A 277 17.22 13.85 -14.29
N ASP A 278 18.12 14.25 -13.38
CA ASP A 278 19.35 13.52 -13.09
C ASP A 278 19.08 12.38 -12.10
N GLU A 279 19.73 11.24 -12.34
CA GLU A 279 19.59 10.03 -11.52
C GLU A 279 20.13 10.32 -10.10
N PHE A 280 19.27 10.19 -9.09
CA PHE A 280 19.61 10.51 -7.71
C PHE A 280 20.84 9.72 -7.21
N ASP A 281 21.86 10.44 -6.73
CA ASP A 281 23.08 9.85 -6.17
C ASP A 281 22.80 9.20 -4.80
N TYR A 282 22.54 7.90 -4.84
CA TYR A 282 22.25 7.05 -3.68
C TYR A 282 23.48 6.76 -2.80
N SER A 283 24.70 7.17 -3.20
CA SER A 283 25.90 6.99 -2.38
C SER A 283 25.78 7.71 -1.02
N LYS A 284 24.95 8.76 -0.94
CA LYS A 284 24.67 9.52 0.28
C LYS A 284 23.81 8.77 1.31
N PHE A 285 23.07 7.74 0.90
CA PHE A 285 22.32 6.84 1.79
C PHE A 285 23.00 5.49 2.01
N SER A 286 24.22 5.31 1.47
CA SER A 286 25.00 4.10 1.70
C SER A 286 25.50 4.05 3.15
N ILE A 287 24.66 3.54 4.04
CA ILE A 287 25.10 3.09 5.36
C ILE A 287 26.11 1.95 5.11
N PRO A 288 27.28 1.93 5.79
CA PRO A 288 28.27 0.89 5.61
C PRO A 288 27.63 -0.50 5.75
N MET A 289 27.51 -1.23 4.64
CA MET A 289 26.90 -2.55 4.64
C MET A 289 27.78 -3.48 5.48
N ALA A 290 27.16 -4.07 6.51
CA ALA A 290 27.59 -5.32 7.11
C ALA A 290 27.75 -6.40 6.00
N PRO A 291 28.46 -7.52 6.24
CA PRO A 291 29.01 -8.41 5.19
C PRO A 291 27.99 -8.79 4.12
N PRO A 292 28.42 -9.08 2.87
CA PRO A 292 27.56 -9.17 1.69
C PRO A 292 26.29 -9.97 1.99
N ARG A 293 25.20 -9.23 2.13
CA ARG A 293 23.90 -9.79 2.49
C ARG A 293 23.28 -10.35 1.22
N LYS A 294 22.81 -11.60 1.26
CA LYS A 294 22.06 -12.17 0.14
C LYS A 294 20.76 -11.40 -0.05
N GLU A 295 20.52 -10.98 -1.29
CA GLU A 295 19.34 -10.21 -1.72
C GLU A 295 18.70 -10.92 -2.93
N ALA A 296 17.37 -10.85 -3.02
CA ALA A 296 16.64 -11.44 -4.14
C ALA A 296 15.41 -10.64 -4.57
N TYR A 297 15.13 -10.65 -5.87
CA TYR A 297 13.78 -10.43 -6.37
C TYR A 297 12.96 -11.71 -6.17
N VAL A 298 11.71 -11.54 -5.73
CA VAL A 298 10.84 -12.68 -5.44
C VAL A 298 9.49 -12.52 -6.08
N THR A 299 8.98 -13.59 -6.70
CA THR A 299 7.57 -13.67 -7.12
C THR A 299 6.92 -14.96 -6.61
N VAL A 300 5.59 -15.02 -6.63
CA VAL A 300 4.80 -16.15 -6.11
C VAL A 300 3.78 -16.60 -7.14
N LEU A 301 3.81 -17.89 -7.50
CA LEU A 301 2.79 -18.53 -8.32
C LEU A 301 2.07 -19.62 -7.52
N HIS A 302 0.74 -19.55 -7.45
CA HIS A 302 -0.05 -20.57 -6.75
C HIS A 302 -1.43 -20.73 -7.39
N SER A 303 -2.08 -21.86 -7.11
CA SER A 303 -3.47 -22.18 -7.51
C SER A 303 -3.71 -22.39 -9.01
N SER A 304 -2.98 -21.70 -9.89
CA SER A 304 -3.11 -21.78 -11.35
C SER A 304 -1.77 -21.49 -12.01
N ASP A 305 -1.58 -21.99 -13.24
CA ASP A 305 -0.43 -21.71 -14.08
C ASP A 305 -0.66 -20.56 -15.08
N ALA A 306 -1.79 -19.84 -14.96
CA ALA A 306 -2.17 -18.72 -15.82
C ALA A 306 -1.17 -17.54 -15.80
N TYR A 307 -0.38 -17.42 -14.73
CA TYR A 307 0.62 -16.35 -14.55
C TYR A 307 2.04 -16.79 -14.93
N VAL A 308 2.24 -18.00 -15.48
CA VAL A 308 3.59 -18.48 -15.87
C VAL A 308 4.21 -17.57 -16.93
N CYS A 309 3.44 -17.15 -17.94
CA CYS A 309 3.94 -16.22 -18.96
C CYS A 309 4.37 -14.87 -18.35
N GLY A 310 3.55 -14.32 -17.43
CA GLY A 310 3.88 -13.10 -16.71
C GLY A 310 5.17 -13.22 -15.89
N ALA A 311 5.34 -14.33 -15.15
CA ALA A 311 6.56 -14.58 -14.38
C ALA A 311 7.80 -14.76 -15.27
N ILE A 312 7.67 -15.36 -16.45
CA ILE A 312 8.76 -15.43 -17.43
C ILE A 312 9.14 -14.03 -17.90
N ALA A 313 8.16 -13.23 -18.34
CA ALA A 313 8.39 -11.86 -18.79
C ALA A 313 9.01 -11.00 -17.68
N LEU A 314 8.56 -11.15 -16.43
CA LEU A 314 9.11 -10.48 -15.26
C LEU A 314 10.61 -10.79 -15.06
N ALA A 315 10.99 -12.07 -15.06
CA ALA A 315 12.42 -12.44 -14.93
C ALA A 315 13.27 -11.86 -16.05
N GLN A 316 12.79 -11.96 -17.29
CA GLN A 316 13.50 -11.45 -18.46
C GLN A 316 13.63 -9.92 -18.42
N GLY A 317 12.60 -9.21 -17.95
CA GLY A 317 12.66 -7.78 -17.68
C GLY A 317 13.72 -7.44 -16.64
N ILE A 318 13.67 -8.07 -15.46
CA ILE A 318 14.63 -7.84 -14.37
C ILE A 318 16.07 -8.10 -14.84
N ILE A 319 16.34 -9.24 -15.49
CA ILE A 319 17.69 -9.61 -15.95
C ILE A 319 18.24 -8.59 -16.96
N ARG A 320 17.40 -8.13 -17.90
CA ARG A 320 17.81 -7.15 -18.92
C ARG A 320 18.16 -5.79 -18.34
N THR A 321 17.69 -5.46 -17.14
CA THR A 321 18.08 -4.23 -16.44
C THR A 321 19.45 -4.33 -15.76
N GLY A 322 20.13 -5.47 -15.87
CA GLY A 322 21.51 -5.65 -15.41
C GLY A 322 21.64 -5.96 -13.91
N THR A 323 20.58 -6.45 -13.26
CA THR A 323 20.67 -6.84 -11.85
C THR A 323 21.67 -7.98 -11.62
N ARG A 324 22.25 -8.00 -10.42
CA ARG A 324 23.10 -9.10 -9.92
C ARG A 324 22.45 -9.87 -8.76
N ARG A 325 21.22 -9.54 -8.39
CA ARG A 325 20.49 -10.18 -7.29
C ARG A 325 19.91 -11.51 -7.75
N ASP A 326 19.69 -12.40 -6.79
CA ASP A 326 19.02 -13.66 -7.07
C ASP A 326 17.57 -13.42 -7.53
N LEU A 327 17.06 -14.30 -8.38
CA LEU A 327 15.65 -14.34 -8.75
C LEU A 327 15.04 -15.60 -8.13
N VAL A 328 14.09 -15.46 -7.20
CA VAL A 328 13.44 -16.58 -6.52
C VAL A 328 11.96 -16.63 -6.84
N LEU A 329 11.45 -17.80 -7.25
CA LEU A 329 10.03 -18.00 -7.49
C LEU A 329 9.47 -19.04 -6.53
N LEU A 330 8.53 -18.60 -5.69
CA LEU A 330 7.77 -19.50 -4.83
C LEU A 330 6.63 -20.11 -5.64
N HIS A 331 6.54 -21.44 -5.68
CA HIS A 331 5.44 -22.11 -6.39
C HIS A 331 4.79 -23.21 -5.56
N ASP A 332 3.51 -23.49 -5.79
CA ASP A 332 2.87 -24.69 -5.23
C ASP A 332 2.82 -25.84 -6.26
N LYS A 333 2.04 -26.89 -5.96
CA LYS A 333 1.90 -28.05 -6.84
C LYS A 333 1.04 -27.80 -8.09
N SER A 334 0.38 -26.65 -8.22
CA SER A 334 -0.45 -26.37 -9.40
C SER A 334 0.36 -26.03 -10.65
N ILE A 335 1.67 -25.80 -10.51
CA ILE A 335 2.56 -25.47 -11.63
C ILE A 335 3.20 -26.76 -12.19
N PRO A 336 2.85 -27.20 -13.42
CA PRO A 336 3.36 -28.44 -14.00
C PRO A 336 4.88 -28.43 -14.25
N ASP A 337 5.52 -29.60 -14.26
CA ASP A 337 6.98 -29.73 -14.47
C ASP A 337 7.49 -29.04 -15.75
N PRO A 338 6.84 -29.14 -16.94
CA PRO A 338 7.32 -28.43 -18.13
C PRO A 338 7.37 -26.91 -17.94
N LYS A 339 6.36 -26.33 -17.28
CA LYS A 339 6.31 -24.90 -16.96
C LYS A 339 7.33 -24.51 -15.89
N ARG A 340 7.61 -25.39 -14.92
CA ARG A 340 8.70 -25.20 -13.95
C ARG A 340 10.07 -25.18 -14.64
N ARG A 341 10.33 -26.07 -15.59
CA ARG A 341 11.57 -26.03 -16.39
C ARG A 341 11.72 -24.71 -17.14
N ALA A 342 10.64 -24.20 -17.72
CA ALA A 342 10.64 -22.90 -18.41
C ALA A 342 10.91 -21.73 -17.46
N LEU A 343 10.29 -21.71 -16.28
CA LEU A 343 10.56 -20.69 -15.25
C LEU A 343 12.03 -20.71 -14.80
N ALA A 344 12.60 -21.90 -14.62
CA ALA A 344 14.02 -22.05 -14.31
C ALA A 344 14.92 -21.55 -15.45
N ALA A 345 14.60 -21.91 -16.69
CA ALA A 345 15.30 -21.42 -17.88
C ALA A 345 15.19 -19.90 -18.06
N ALA A 346 14.07 -19.29 -17.64
CA ALA A 346 13.88 -17.85 -17.65
C ALA A 346 14.74 -17.12 -16.59
N GLY A 347 15.33 -17.84 -15.64
CA GLY A 347 16.23 -17.31 -14.61
C GLY A 347 15.77 -17.52 -13.16
N TRP A 348 14.59 -18.10 -12.92
CA TRP A 348 14.07 -18.27 -11.56
C TRP A 348 14.71 -19.46 -10.81
N GLN A 349 15.17 -19.20 -9.59
CA GLN A 349 15.43 -20.23 -8.58
C GLN A 349 14.10 -20.66 -7.94
N LEU A 350 13.66 -21.87 -8.27
CA LEU A 350 12.33 -22.36 -7.86
C LEU A 350 12.33 -22.89 -6.43
N ARG A 351 11.35 -22.46 -5.63
CA ARG A 351 11.11 -22.98 -4.28
C ARG A 351 9.67 -23.43 -4.12
N LYS A 352 9.49 -24.72 -3.82
CA LYS A 352 8.17 -25.28 -3.58
C LYS A 352 7.63 -24.84 -2.22
N ILE A 353 6.41 -24.31 -2.18
CA ILE A 353 5.71 -23.88 -0.97
C ILE A 353 4.41 -24.65 -0.76
N LYS A 354 3.96 -24.71 0.50
CA LYS A 354 2.60 -25.12 0.84
C LYS A 354 1.71 -23.88 0.87
N ARG A 355 0.64 -23.88 0.06
CA ARG A 355 -0.35 -22.79 0.03
C ARG A 355 -0.93 -22.50 1.41
N ILE A 356 -1.23 -21.23 1.65
CA ILE A 356 -1.86 -20.76 2.88
C ILE A 356 -3.26 -20.29 2.51
N ARG A 357 -4.26 -20.97 3.06
CA ARG A 357 -5.67 -20.61 2.86
C ARG A 357 -6.01 -19.37 3.68
N ASN A 358 -6.68 -18.40 3.07
CA ASN A 358 -7.37 -17.33 3.78
C ASN A 358 -8.61 -17.94 4.47
N PRO A 359 -8.69 -17.94 5.82
CA PRO A 359 -9.80 -18.56 6.53
C PRO A 359 -11.16 -17.92 6.22
N ARG A 360 -11.19 -16.62 5.85
CA ARG A 360 -12.41 -15.87 5.56
C ARG A 360 -12.81 -15.88 4.09
N ALA A 361 -11.97 -16.42 3.20
CA ALA A 361 -12.29 -16.49 1.79
C ALA A 361 -13.31 -17.61 1.48
N GLN A 362 -14.22 -17.32 0.55
CA GLN A 362 -15.12 -18.32 -0.01
C GLN A 362 -14.31 -19.40 -0.74
N LYS A 363 -14.75 -20.66 -0.66
CA LYS A 363 -14.11 -21.77 -1.36
C LYS A 363 -14.09 -21.53 -2.87
N ASN A 364 -12.96 -21.83 -3.53
CA ASN A 364 -12.71 -21.63 -4.96
C ASN A 364 -12.76 -20.17 -5.42
N SER A 365 -12.75 -19.20 -4.51
CA SER A 365 -12.62 -17.78 -4.88
C SER A 365 -11.17 -17.44 -5.23
N TYR A 366 -10.99 -16.34 -5.97
CA TYR A 366 -9.67 -15.77 -6.29
C TYR A 366 -8.81 -15.58 -5.03
N ASN A 367 -9.41 -15.06 -3.96
CA ASN A 367 -8.74 -14.74 -2.70
C ASN A 367 -8.46 -15.94 -1.78
N GLU A 368 -8.86 -17.17 -2.16
CA GLU A 368 -8.78 -18.32 -1.25
C GLU A 368 -7.35 -18.62 -0.76
N TYR A 369 -6.34 -18.40 -1.62
CA TYR A 369 -4.96 -18.76 -1.32
C TYR A 369 -3.97 -17.59 -1.39
N ASN A 370 -4.43 -16.34 -1.51
CA ASN A 370 -3.52 -15.19 -1.63
C ASN A 370 -2.62 -15.01 -0.40
N TYR A 371 -3.02 -15.51 0.78
CA TYR A 371 -2.15 -15.52 1.97
C TYR A 371 -0.89 -16.38 1.80
N SER A 372 -0.76 -17.14 0.71
CA SER A 372 0.50 -17.81 0.33
C SER A 372 1.66 -16.81 0.16
N LYS A 373 1.36 -15.53 -0.06
CA LYS A 373 2.34 -14.42 -0.04
C LYS A 373 3.04 -14.27 1.31
N PHE A 374 2.47 -14.76 2.42
CA PHE A 374 3.16 -14.74 3.72
C PHE A 374 4.43 -15.61 3.72
N ARG A 375 4.58 -16.53 2.76
CA ARG A 375 5.79 -17.34 2.60
C ARG A 375 7.04 -16.51 2.28
N LEU A 376 6.89 -15.26 1.85
CA LEU A 376 7.99 -14.33 1.65
C LEU A 376 8.82 -14.14 2.93
N TRP A 377 8.18 -14.11 4.11
CA TRP A 377 8.88 -13.97 5.39
C TRP A 377 9.66 -15.22 5.81
N GLN A 378 9.52 -16.34 5.11
CA GLN A 378 10.31 -17.55 5.39
C GLN A 378 11.60 -17.65 4.56
N LEU A 379 11.87 -16.69 3.69
CA LEU A 379 13.10 -16.60 2.90
C LEU A 379 14.28 -16.09 3.73
N THR A 380 14.50 -16.67 4.91
CA THR A 380 15.47 -16.19 5.91
C THR A 380 16.93 -16.45 5.55
N ASP A 381 17.18 -17.09 4.41
CA ASP A 381 18.51 -17.15 3.78
C ASP A 381 18.86 -15.88 3.02
N TYR A 382 17.89 -14.97 2.83
CA TYR A 382 18.07 -13.61 2.35
C TYR A 382 17.89 -12.61 3.49
N ALA A 383 18.70 -11.55 3.49
CA ALA A 383 18.53 -10.47 4.45
C ALA A 383 17.38 -9.53 4.05
N LYS A 384 17.18 -9.36 2.73
CA LYS A 384 16.17 -8.50 2.14
C LYS A 384 15.71 -9.07 0.81
N VAL A 385 14.42 -8.93 0.54
CA VAL A 385 13.81 -9.33 -0.72
C VAL A 385 12.93 -8.22 -1.26
N VAL A 386 12.95 -8.04 -2.58
CA VAL A 386 11.99 -7.18 -3.29
C VAL A 386 10.96 -8.11 -3.92
N PHE A 387 9.77 -8.13 -3.35
CA PHE A 387 8.66 -8.86 -3.95
C PHE A 387 8.12 -8.09 -5.15
N VAL A 388 7.84 -8.80 -6.25
CA VAL A 388 7.20 -8.26 -7.46
C VAL A 388 6.12 -9.24 -7.94
N ASP A 389 4.87 -8.78 -8.07
CA ASP A 389 3.78 -9.58 -8.62
C ASP A 389 4.07 -9.99 -10.08
N ALA A 390 3.62 -11.18 -10.47
CA ALA A 390 3.89 -11.75 -11.81
C ALA A 390 3.20 -10.99 -12.97
N ASP A 391 2.37 -9.99 -12.69
CA ASP A 391 1.72 -9.09 -13.65
C ASP A 391 2.35 -7.70 -13.73
N VAL A 392 3.58 -7.56 -13.21
CA VAL A 392 4.41 -6.37 -13.37
C VAL A 392 5.42 -6.60 -14.50
N ALA A 393 5.58 -5.59 -15.37
CA ALA A 393 6.67 -5.54 -16.34
C ALA A 393 7.74 -4.56 -15.86
N VAL A 394 8.95 -5.06 -15.59
CA VAL A 394 10.10 -4.25 -15.18
C VAL A 394 10.83 -3.72 -16.42
N LEU A 395 10.98 -2.40 -16.49
CA LEU A 395 11.53 -1.65 -17.62
C LEU A 395 12.87 -0.98 -17.29
N ARG A 396 13.12 -0.64 -16.02
CA ARG A 396 14.41 -0.13 -15.52
C ARG A 396 14.85 -0.88 -14.26
N ASN A 397 16.13 -0.77 -13.94
CA ASN A 397 16.74 -1.46 -12.80
C ASN A 397 16.11 -1.01 -11.48
N LEU A 398 15.63 -1.98 -10.68
CA LEU A 398 14.98 -1.75 -9.38
C LEU A 398 15.91 -2.00 -8.18
N ASP A 399 17.22 -2.19 -8.39
CA ASP A 399 18.15 -2.61 -7.34
C ASP A 399 18.28 -1.56 -6.23
N LEU A 400 17.98 -0.30 -6.55
CA LEU A 400 17.91 0.77 -5.56
C LEU A 400 16.94 0.44 -4.40
N LEU A 401 15.91 -0.38 -4.66
CA LEU A 401 14.89 -0.75 -3.67
C LEU A 401 15.48 -1.55 -2.50
N PHE A 402 16.60 -2.25 -2.69
CA PHE A 402 17.28 -2.99 -1.64
C PHE A 402 17.92 -2.08 -0.57
N HIS A 403 18.00 -0.76 -0.79
CA HIS A 403 18.47 0.18 0.22
C HIS A 403 17.38 0.61 1.21
N PHE A 404 16.11 0.28 0.95
CA PHE A 404 14.99 0.67 1.80
C PHE A 404 14.64 -0.40 2.85
N PRO A 405 14.11 -0.01 4.02
CA PRO A 405 13.69 -0.95 5.05
C PRO A 405 12.29 -1.54 4.79
N GLU A 406 11.94 -2.67 5.42
CA GLU A 406 10.56 -3.19 5.42
C GLU A 406 9.66 -2.30 6.28
N MET A 407 8.49 -1.80 5.89
CA MET A 407 7.76 -2.02 4.65
C MET A 407 7.87 -0.78 3.75
N SER A 408 8.54 -0.90 2.61
CA SER A 408 8.54 0.13 1.56
C SER A 408 7.76 -0.36 0.36
N ALA A 409 6.84 0.48 -0.13
CA ALA A 409 5.92 0.16 -1.22
C ALA A 409 5.40 1.45 -1.87
N THR A 410 4.69 1.34 -3.00
CA THR A 410 4.04 2.50 -3.63
C THR A 410 2.65 2.75 -3.03
N GLY A 411 2.20 4.00 -3.05
CA GLY A 411 0.83 4.35 -2.66
C GLY A 411 -0.21 3.71 -3.58
N ASN A 412 -1.42 3.51 -3.05
CA ASN A 412 -2.59 3.07 -3.81
C ASN A 412 -3.73 4.10 -3.71
N ASP A 413 -4.71 3.86 -2.82
CA ASP A 413 -5.90 4.70 -2.61
C ASP A 413 -5.96 5.03 -1.11
N GLY A 414 -6.38 6.22 -0.70
CA GLY A 414 -6.39 6.61 0.71
C GLY A 414 -5.02 6.43 1.41
N VAL A 415 -5.04 5.79 2.59
CA VAL A 415 -3.86 5.65 3.48
C VAL A 415 -3.02 4.38 3.25
N ILE A 416 -3.33 3.62 2.19
CA ILE A 416 -2.82 2.25 2.00
C ILE A 416 -1.82 2.14 0.84
N PHE A 417 -0.95 1.15 0.93
CA PHE A 417 0.00 0.81 -0.13
C PHE A 417 -0.52 -0.28 -1.07
N ASN A 418 0.02 -0.30 -2.29
CA ASN A 418 -0.16 -1.39 -3.25
C ASN A 418 0.84 -2.51 -2.94
N SER A 419 0.37 -3.75 -2.88
CA SER A 419 1.23 -4.90 -2.52
C SER A 419 1.95 -5.55 -3.71
N GLY A 420 1.88 -4.95 -4.90
CA GLY A 420 2.47 -5.46 -6.14
C GLY A 420 3.98 -5.37 -6.19
N ILE A 421 4.57 -4.36 -5.54
CA ILE A 421 6.01 -4.26 -5.29
C ILE A 421 6.24 -3.87 -3.83
N MET A 422 6.98 -4.70 -3.09
CA MET A 422 7.23 -4.49 -1.67
C MET A 422 8.66 -4.87 -1.29
N VAL A 423 9.29 -4.05 -0.45
CA VAL A 423 10.55 -4.37 0.21
C VAL A 423 10.25 -5.09 1.53
N ILE A 424 10.79 -6.30 1.68
CA ILE A 424 10.55 -7.20 2.80
C ILE A 424 11.89 -7.64 3.39
N GLU A 425 11.95 -7.79 4.70
CA GLU A 425 13.09 -8.32 5.42
C GLU A 425 12.69 -9.63 6.11
N PRO A 426 12.91 -10.80 5.47
CA PRO A 426 12.34 -12.07 5.91
C PRO A 426 12.64 -12.42 7.38
N SER A 427 11.63 -12.93 8.09
CA SER A 427 11.70 -13.33 9.50
C SER A 427 10.68 -14.43 9.80
N ASN A 428 11.15 -15.57 10.29
CA ASN A 428 10.27 -16.66 10.75
C ASN A 428 9.37 -16.21 11.91
N ALA A 429 9.82 -15.28 12.74
CA ALA A 429 9.02 -14.71 13.83
C ALA A 429 7.87 -13.85 13.28
N THR A 430 8.15 -13.02 12.27
CA THR A 430 7.10 -12.25 11.57
C THR A 430 6.14 -13.20 10.85
N PHE A 431 6.62 -14.22 10.16
CA PHE A 431 5.75 -15.24 9.56
C PHE A 431 4.83 -15.92 10.58
N ALA A 432 5.36 -16.34 11.73
CA ALA A 432 4.57 -16.96 12.79
C ALA A 432 3.46 -16.02 13.29
N MET A 433 3.77 -14.74 13.46
CA MET A 433 2.80 -13.71 13.84
C MET A 433 1.71 -13.52 12.77
N LEU A 434 2.08 -13.42 11.48
CA LEU A 434 1.10 -13.32 10.38
C LEU A 434 0.15 -14.53 10.39
N MET A 435 0.68 -15.73 10.63
CA MET A 435 -0.09 -16.97 10.69
C MET A 435 -1.01 -17.05 11.90
N GLU A 436 -0.58 -16.55 13.06
CA GLU A 436 -1.39 -16.43 14.28
C GLU A 436 -2.57 -15.47 14.05
N LYS A 437 -2.29 -14.31 13.42
CA LYS A 437 -3.27 -13.25 13.21
C LYS A 437 -4.19 -13.43 11.99
N ARG A 438 -3.92 -14.41 11.12
CA ARG A 438 -4.67 -14.62 9.87
C ARG A 438 -6.19 -14.79 10.01
N GLY A 439 -6.65 -15.26 11.17
CA GLY A 439 -8.09 -15.44 11.47
C GLY A 439 -8.72 -14.24 12.17
N GLU A 440 -7.90 -13.38 12.77
CA GLU A 440 -8.32 -12.22 13.56
C GLU A 440 -8.46 -10.99 12.65
N ILE A 441 -7.41 -10.66 11.91
CA ILE A 441 -7.32 -9.44 11.08
C ILE A 441 -8.25 -9.55 9.87
N VAL A 442 -9.09 -8.54 9.69
CA VAL A 442 -10.03 -8.42 8.56
C VAL A 442 -9.32 -7.71 7.42
N SER A 443 -9.17 -8.39 6.28
CA SER A 443 -8.65 -7.78 5.05
C SER A 443 -9.76 -6.97 4.37
N TYR A 444 -9.54 -5.67 4.16
CA TYR A 444 -10.54 -4.77 3.56
C TYR A 444 -10.98 -5.19 2.14
N ASN A 445 -10.12 -5.88 1.39
CA ASN A 445 -10.43 -6.40 0.04
C ASN A 445 -10.51 -7.94 -0.01
N GLY A 446 -10.45 -8.60 1.15
CA GLY A 446 -10.42 -10.06 1.27
C GLY A 446 -9.12 -10.73 0.78
N GLY A 447 -8.17 -10.00 0.19
CA GLY A 447 -6.90 -10.50 -0.32
C GLY A 447 -5.72 -10.27 0.62
N ASP A 448 -4.50 -10.53 0.14
CA ASP A 448 -3.26 -10.29 0.87
C ASP A 448 -2.98 -8.80 1.07
N GLN A 449 -3.20 -7.95 0.06
CA GLN A 449 -2.98 -6.50 0.19
C GLN A 449 -3.74 -5.90 1.36
N GLY A 450 -5.02 -6.25 1.51
CA GLY A 450 -5.82 -5.74 2.62
C GLY A 450 -5.40 -6.27 3.97
N PHE A 451 -4.91 -7.51 4.04
CA PHE A 451 -4.36 -8.05 5.28
C PHE A 451 -3.05 -7.32 5.65
N LEU A 452 -2.14 -7.16 4.69
CA LEU A 452 -0.84 -6.55 4.92
C LEU A 452 -0.96 -5.07 5.30
N ASN A 453 -1.94 -4.34 4.75
CA ASN A 453 -2.20 -2.95 5.14
C ASN A 453 -2.77 -2.78 6.56
N GLU A 454 -3.40 -3.82 7.13
CA GLU A 454 -3.81 -3.81 8.56
C GLU A 454 -2.69 -4.25 9.50
N VAL A 455 -1.66 -4.92 8.98
CA VAL A 455 -0.50 -5.38 9.76
C VAL A 455 0.63 -4.36 9.75
N PHE A 456 0.96 -3.81 8.58
CA PHE A 456 2.03 -2.85 8.34
C PHE A 456 1.42 -1.47 8.06
N VAL A 457 0.87 -0.84 9.10
CA VAL A 457 0.20 0.46 8.98
C VAL A 457 1.20 1.61 8.79
N TRP A 458 2.44 1.45 9.29
CA TRP A 458 3.52 2.41 9.09
C TRP A 458 4.48 1.91 7.99
N TRP A 459 4.30 2.46 6.79
CA TRP A 459 5.04 2.10 5.58
C TRP A 459 5.69 3.33 4.93
N HIS A 460 6.71 3.12 4.11
CA HIS A 460 7.47 4.20 3.49
C HIS A 460 7.19 4.28 1.98
N ARG A 461 6.78 5.46 1.50
CA ARG A 461 6.32 5.65 0.13
C ARG A 461 7.46 5.66 -0.88
N LEU A 462 7.40 4.71 -1.79
CA LEU A 462 8.18 4.69 -3.02
C LEU A 462 7.43 5.48 -4.11
N PRO A 463 8.15 6.10 -5.06
CA PRO A 463 7.54 6.84 -6.17
C PRO A 463 6.64 5.95 -7.03
N ARG A 464 5.52 6.49 -7.52
CA ARG A 464 4.56 5.77 -8.39
C ARG A 464 5.20 5.15 -9.62
N ARG A 465 6.31 5.74 -10.11
CA ARG A 465 7.08 5.23 -11.27
C ARG A 465 7.71 3.86 -11.00
N VAL A 466 7.89 3.47 -9.73
CA VAL A 466 8.37 2.14 -9.31
C VAL A 466 7.33 1.06 -9.59
N ASN A 467 6.05 1.36 -9.38
CA ASN A 467 4.93 0.42 -9.54
C ASN A 467 3.74 1.15 -10.21
N PHE A 468 3.90 1.49 -11.49
CA PHE A 468 2.96 2.38 -12.17
C PHE A 468 1.72 1.60 -12.64
N LEU A 469 0.57 1.87 -12.03
CA LEU A 469 -0.65 1.11 -12.27
C LEU A 469 -1.25 1.39 -13.66
N LYS A 470 -1.61 0.32 -14.38
CA LYS A 470 -2.38 0.40 -15.64
C LYS A 470 -3.88 0.54 -15.35
N ASN A 471 -4.29 1.77 -15.02
CA ASN A 471 -5.67 2.16 -14.73
C ASN A 471 -5.97 3.57 -15.24
N PHE A 472 -7.25 3.89 -15.43
CA PHE A 472 -7.74 5.19 -15.90
C PHE A 472 -9.01 5.59 -15.11
N TRP A 473 -8.84 5.84 -13.82
CA TRP A 473 -9.96 6.03 -12.88
C TRP A 473 -10.77 7.29 -13.12
N SER A 474 -10.11 8.39 -13.52
CA SER A 474 -10.80 9.65 -13.80
C SER A 474 -11.62 9.57 -15.10
N ASN A 475 -11.27 8.60 -15.96
CA ASN A 475 -11.84 8.43 -17.30
C ASN A 475 -11.79 9.74 -18.13
N THR A 476 -10.72 10.53 -17.94
CA THR A 476 -10.49 11.79 -18.66
C THR A 476 -9.48 11.61 -19.79
N SER A 477 -9.64 12.38 -20.88
CA SER A 477 -8.67 12.40 -21.98
C SER A 477 -7.28 12.86 -21.53
N ALA A 478 -7.19 13.73 -20.51
CA ALA A 478 -5.93 14.21 -19.97
C ALA A 478 -5.16 13.11 -19.22
N GLU A 479 -5.82 12.35 -18.33
CA GLU A 479 -5.21 11.19 -17.68
C GLU A 479 -4.77 10.16 -18.73
N ALA A 480 -5.65 9.87 -19.70
CA ALA A 480 -5.37 8.91 -20.75
C ALA A 480 -4.13 9.30 -21.57
N HIS A 481 -4.03 10.57 -21.97
CA HIS A 481 -2.90 11.10 -22.72
C HIS A 481 -1.59 11.00 -21.91
N LEU A 482 -1.60 11.46 -20.66
CA LEU A 482 -0.43 11.42 -19.78
C LEU A 482 0.08 9.99 -19.56
N LYS A 483 -0.81 9.09 -19.12
CA LYS A 483 -0.44 7.70 -18.83
C LYS A 483 0.03 6.97 -20.08
N ASN A 484 -0.67 7.13 -21.22
CA ASN A 484 -0.23 6.53 -22.48
C ASN A 484 1.12 7.07 -22.95
N GLY A 485 1.40 8.36 -22.75
CA GLY A 485 2.74 8.92 -22.98
C GLY A 485 3.82 8.21 -22.15
N LEU A 486 3.58 8.03 -20.86
CA LEU A 486 4.49 7.33 -19.94
C LEU A 486 4.65 5.84 -20.26
N PHE A 487 3.57 5.16 -20.67
CA PHE A 487 3.63 3.74 -21.06
C PHE A 487 4.41 3.50 -22.35
N GLY A 488 4.36 4.46 -23.28
CA GLY A 488 4.88 4.29 -24.65
C GLY A 488 6.32 4.75 -24.85
N VAL A 489 6.82 5.66 -24.02
CA VAL A 489 8.12 6.31 -24.20
C VAL A 489 9.29 5.31 -24.25
N ASP A 490 10.27 5.62 -25.09
CA ASP A 490 11.50 4.84 -25.30
C ASP A 490 12.68 5.83 -25.45
N PRO A 491 13.72 5.80 -24.60
CA PRO A 491 13.92 4.89 -23.47
C PRO A 491 12.83 5.01 -22.39
N PRO A 492 12.54 3.92 -21.64
CA PRO A 492 11.47 3.93 -20.65
C PRO A 492 11.79 4.89 -19.49
N VAL A 493 10.83 5.74 -19.12
CA VAL A 493 10.92 6.61 -17.92
C VAL A 493 10.36 5.93 -16.68
N LEU A 494 9.43 4.99 -16.85
CA LEU A 494 8.86 4.18 -15.77
C LEU A 494 9.85 3.07 -15.41
N TYR A 495 9.95 2.75 -14.12
CA TYR A 495 10.72 1.59 -13.68
C TYR A 495 9.94 0.30 -13.89
N ALA A 496 8.64 0.31 -13.60
CA ALA A 496 7.77 -0.82 -13.90
C ALA A 496 6.32 -0.39 -14.16
N ILE A 497 5.60 -1.24 -14.89
CA ILE A 497 4.16 -1.12 -15.16
C ILE A 497 3.44 -2.29 -14.49
N HIS A 498 2.42 -2.01 -13.68
CA HIS A 498 1.55 -3.03 -13.06
C HIS A 498 0.26 -3.21 -13.87
N TYR A 499 0.12 -4.36 -14.54
CA TYR A 499 -1.00 -4.62 -15.44
C TYR A 499 -2.25 -5.07 -14.68
N LEU A 500 -3.11 -4.13 -14.32
CA LEU A 500 -4.46 -4.41 -13.80
C LEU A 500 -5.43 -4.86 -14.90
N GLY A 501 -6.57 -5.43 -14.50
CA GLY A 501 -7.55 -6.02 -15.39
C GLY A 501 -7.08 -7.33 -16.03
N LEU A 502 -7.55 -7.60 -17.26
CA LEU A 502 -7.09 -8.73 -18.07
C LEU A 502 -5.61 -8.53 -18.45
N LYS A 503 -4.82 -9.60 -18.30
CA LYS A 503 -3.37 -9.56 -18.48
C LYS A 503 -3.00 -9.60 -19.97
N PRO A 504 -1.89 -8.95 -20.39
CA PRO A 504 -1.53 -8.85 -21.81
C PRO A 504 -1.44 -10.19 -22.55
N TRP A 505 -0.89 -11.22 -21.90
CA TRP A 505 -0.77 -12.55 -22.51
C TRP A 505 -2.09 -13.31 -22.66
N LEU A 506 -3.17 -12.87 -22.00
CA LEU A 506 -4.53 -13.41 -22.13
C LEU A 506 -5.34 -12.73 -23.25
N CYS A 507 -4.79 -11.67 -23.84
CA CYS A 507 -5.35 -10.98 -24.99
C CYS A 507 -4.61 -11.41 -26.26
N TYR A 508 -5.22 -11.18 -27.43
CA TYR A 508 -4.47 -11.20 -28.68
C TYR A 508 -3.44 -10.06 -28.70
N ARG A 509 -2.36 -10.26 -29.45
CA ARG A 509 -1.26 -9.29 -29.55
C ARG A 509 -1.69 -7.97 -30.18
N ASP A 510 -2.71 -8.00 -31.04
CA ASP A 510 -3.13 -6.86 -31.85
C ASP A 510 -3.62 -5.65 -31.02
N TYR A 511 -4.27 -5.89 -29.88
CA TYR A 511 -4.81 -4.83 -29.02
C TYR A 511 -5.11 -5.29 -27.59
N ASP A 512 -5.35 -4.36 -26.68
CA ASP A 512 -5.72 -4.66 -25.30
C ASP A 512 -7.19 -5.15 -25.23
N CYS A 513 -7.39 -6.44 -24.96
CA CYS A 513 -8.72 -7.04 -24.91
C CYS A 513 -9.60 -6.51 -23.77
N ASN A 514 -9.05 -5.75 -22.81
CA ASN A 514 -9.86 -5.01 -21.83
C ASN A 514 -10.86 -4.04 -22.50
N TRP A 515 -10.60 -3.57 -23.73
CA TRP A 515 -11.55 -2.74 -24.49
C TRP A 515 -12.89 -3.41 -24.76
N ASN A 516 -12.92 -4.75 -24.86
CA ASN A 516 -14.15 -5.49 -25.19
C ASN A 516 -15.02 -5.79 -23.96
N VAL A 517 -14.54 -5.54 -22.74
CA VAL A 517 -15.22 -5.96 -21.50
C VAL A 517 -15.59 -4.72 -20.69
N ALA A 518 -16.90 -4.47 -20.51
CA ALA A 518 -17.46 -3.21 -20.02
C ALA A 518 -16.79 -2.68 -18.75
N ASP A 519 -16.70 -3.52 -17.72
CA ASP A 519 -16.13 -3.21 -16.40
C ASP A 519 -14.59 -3.18 -16.40
N GLN A 520 -13.94 -3.68 -17.45
CA GLN A 520 -12.48 -3.72 -17.58
C GLN A 520 -11.91 -2.57 -18.42
N ARG A 521 -12.76 -1.77 -19.09
CA ARG A 521 -12.34 -0.62 -19.91
C ARG A 521 -11.49 0.39 -19.15
N VAL A 522 -11.70 0.52 -17.85
CA VAL A 522 -10.91 1.35 -16.92
C VAL A 522 -9.44 0.93 -16.83
N TYR A 523 -9.08 -0.25 -17.34
CA TYR A 523 -7.70 -0.72 -17.41
C TYR A 523 -7.16 -0.75 -18.84
N ALA A 524 -7.97 -0.44 -19.86
CA ALA A 524 -7.60 -0.67 -21.25
C ALA A 524 -6.57 0.35 -21.77
N SER A 525 -5.46 -0.14 -22.34
CA SER A 525 -4.48 0.69 -23.03
C SER A 525 -3.68 -0.13 -24.04
N ASP A 526 -3.88 0.17 -25.32
CA ASP A 526 -3.09 -0.44 -26.40
C ASP A 526 -1.61 -0.04 -26.31
N VAL A 527 -1.30 1.13 -25.77
CA VAL A 527 0.09 1.58 -25.61
C VAL A 527 0.80 0.72 -24.56
N ALA A 528 0.19 0.54 -23.38
CA ALA A 528 0.73 -0.34 -22.34
C ALA A 528 0.79 -1.79 -22.83
N HIS A 529 -0.22 -2.25 -23.57
CA HIS A 529 -0.24 -3.59 -24.17
C HIS A 529 0.92 -3.81 -25.13
N ARG A 530 1.16 -2.88 -26.06
CA ARG A 530 2.32 -2.91 -26.96
C ARG A 530 3.64 -2.89 -26.21
N THR A 531 3.76 -2.12 -25.13
CA THR A 531 4.96 -2.11 -24.29
C THR A 531 5.23 -3.46 -23.65
N TRP A 532 4.20 -4.18 -23.18
CA TRP A 532 4.37 -5.55 -22.69
C TRP A 532 4.85 -6.49 -23.81
N TRP A 533 4.26 -6.39 -25.00
CA TRP A 533 4.68 -7.21 -26.15
C TRP A 533 6.10 -6.92 -26.62
N ARG A 534 6.58 -5.67 -26.53
CA ARG A 534 8.00 -5.35 -26.77
C ARG A 534 8.92 -6.12 -25.83
N LEU A 535 8.55 -6.26 -24.55
CA LEU A 535 9.31 -7.04 -23.57
C LEU A 535 9.28 -8.54 -23.90
N HIS A 536 8.11 -9.06 -24.30
CA HIS A 536 7.96 -10.44 -24.75
C HIS A 536 8.81 -10.74 -25.99
N ASP A 537 8.83 -9.86 -26.99
CA ASP A 537 9.48 -10.12 -28.28
C ASP A 537 11.00 -10.24 -28.19
N VAL A 538 11.60 -9.54 -27.23
CA VAL A 538 13.04 -9.58 -27.00
C VAL A 538 13.48 -10.71 -26.07
N MET A 539 12.54 -11.47 -25.49
CA MET A 539 12.87 -12.61 -24.64
C MET A 539 13.27 -13.82 -25.47
N ASP A 540 14.00 -14.75 -24.85
CA ASP A 540 14.48 -15.97 -25.51
C ASP A 540 13.32 -16.68 -26.28
N PRO A 541 13.48 -16.95 -27.59
CA PRO A 541 12.43 -17.58 -28.40
C PRO A 541 11.94 -18.93 -27.86
N SER A 542 12.75 -19.66 -27.09
CA SER A 542 12.36 -20.91 -26.44
C SER A 542 11.33 -20.71 -25.30
N LEU A 543 11.23 -19.50 -24.76
CA LEU A 543 10.30 -19.15 -23.68
C LEU A 543 8.95 -18.61 -24.20
N GLN A 544 8.91 -18.06 -25.42
CA GLN A 544 7.70 -17.47 -26.03
C GLN A 544 6.50 -18.43 -26.12
N PRO A 545 6.66 -19.73 -26.42
CA PRO A 545 5.53 -20.67 -26.46
C PRO A 545 4.77 -20.81 -25.13
N PHE A 546 5.37 -20.47 -23.99
CA PHE A 546 4.72 -20.50 -22.68
C PHE A 546 3.69 -19.36 -22.48
N CYS A 547 3.60 -18.45 -23.44
CA CYS A 547 2.61 -17.37 -23.54
C CYS A 547 1.46 -17.68 -24.52
N GLY A 548 1.29 -18.96 -24.89
CA GLY A 548 0.19 -19.42 -25.75
C GLY A 548 -1.20 -19.31 -25.09
N LEU A 549 -2.23 -19.15 -25.92
CA LEU A 549 -3.63 -19.11 -25.50
C LEU A 549 -4.25 -20.51 -25.53
N SER A 550 -5.03 -20.86 -24.51
CA SER A 550 -5.84 -22.08 -24.52
C SER A 550 -7.03 -21.94 -25.49
N GLU A 551 -7.55 -23.06 -26.00
CA GLU A 551 -8.74 -23.04 -26.87
C GLU A 551 -9.94 -22.37 -26.17
N GLN A 552 -10.13 -22.65 -24.88
CA GLN A 552 -11.15 -21.98 -24.07
C GLN A 552 -10.96 -20.46 -24.09
N ARG A 553 -9.74 -19.96 -23.88
CA ARG A 553 -9.51 -18.52 -23.84
C ARG A 553 -9.72 -17.85 -25.21
N LYS A 554 -9.43 -18.55 -26.31
CA LYS A 554 -9.72 -18.04 -27.67
C LYS A 554 -11.22 -17.89 -27.88
N THR A 555 -12.00 -18.88 -27.48
CA THR A 555 -13.48 -18.81 -27.52
C THR A 555 -14.01 -17.66 -26.65
N GLU A 556 -13.46 -17.47 -25.45
CA GLU A 556 -13.82 -16.34 -24.58
C GLU A 556 -13.50 -14.99 -25.24
N LEU A 557 -12.34 -14.83 -25.90
CA LEU A 557 -11.98 -13.61 -26.61
C LEU A 557 -12.93 -13.30 -27.77
N ASP A 558 -13.31 -14.31 -28.56
CA ASP A 558 -14.27 -14.13 -29.66
C ASP A 558 -15.67 -13.76 -29.13
N TRP A 559 -16.07 -14.37 -28.00
CA TRP A 559 -17.31 -14.05 -27.31
C TRP A 559 -17.34 -12.63 -26.73
N ASP A 560 -16.24 -12.19 -26.11
CA ASP A 560 -16.09 -10.83 -25.57
C ASP A 560 -16.23 -9.80 -26.72
N ARG A 561 -15.65 -10.09 -27.89
CA ARG A 561 -15.78 -9.24 -29.09
C ARG A 561 -17.23 -9.17 -29.59
N GLN A 562 -17.93 -10.30 -29.68
CA GLN A 562 -19.35 -10.33 -30.08
C GLN A 562 -20.22 -9.52 -29.09
N LYS A 563 -19.96 -9.63 -27.79
CA LYS A 563 -20.66 -8.83 -26.77
C LYS A 563 -20.39 -7.34 -26.93
N ALA A 564 -19.14 -6.95 -27.18
CA ALA A 564 -18.79 -5.55 -27.42
C ALA A 564 -19.43 -4.99 -28.71
N GLU A 565 -19.57 -5.81 -29.75
CA GLU A 565 -20.31 -5.48 -30.97
C GLU A 565 -21.80 -5.25 -30.69
N LEU A 566 -22.45 -6.21 -30.03
CA LEU A 566 -23.87 -6.12 -29.67
C LEU A 566 -24.16 -4.92 -28.76
N ALA A 567 -23.23 -4.60 -27.86
CA ALA A 567 -23.31 -3.43 -26.98
C ALA A 567 -22.94 -2.11 -27.67
N GLY A 568 -22.47 -2.14 -28.92
CA GLY A 568 -22.14 -0.94 -29.70
C GLY A 568 -20.99 -0.12 -29.11
N PHE A 569 -19.94 -0.77 -28.60
CA PHE A 569 -18.83 -0.06 -27.95
C PHE A 569 -18.17 0.97 -28.90
N PRO A 570 -18.02 2.24 -28.46
CA PRO A 570 -17.73 3.37 -29.35
C PRO A 570 -16.29 3.39 -29.89
N ASP A 571 -15.36 2.76 -29.18
CA ASP A 571 -13.95 2.61 -29.57
C ASP A 571 -13.75 1.59 -30.71
N ALA A 572 -14.76 0.76 -30.98
CA ALA A 572 -14.78 -0.21 -32.06
C ALA A 572 -13.60 -1.21 -32.12
N HIS A 573 -12.90 -1.49 -31.00
CA HIS A 573 -11.79 -2.46 -30.99
C HIS A 573 -12.24 -3.88 -31.39
N TRP A 574 -13.50 -4.22 -31.17
CA TRP A 574 -14.11 -5.47 -31.61
C TRP A 574 -14.14 -5.65 -33.13
N LYS A 575 -13.92 -4.59 -33.92
CA LYS A 575 -13.79 -4.64 -35.39
C LYS A 575 -12.37 -4.91 -35.88
N LEU A 576 -11.35 -4.81 -35.01
CA LEU A 576 -9.95 -4.94 -35.42
C LEU A 576 -9.64 -6.34 -35.94
N ASN A 577 -8.92 -6.44 -37.05
CA ASN A 577 -8.45 -7.72 -37.58
C ASN A 577 -7.39 -8.32 -36.65
N ILE A 578 -7.55 -9.61 -36.31
CA ILE A 578 -6.59 -10.35 -35.49
C ILE A 578 -5.53 -10.97 -36.38
N SER A 579 -4.30 -10.48 -36.30
CA SER A 579 -3.13 -11.04 -36.98
C SER A 579 -2.30 -11.97 -36.09
N ASP A 580 -2.58 -12.00 -34.78
CA ASP A 580 -1.90 -12.87 -33.83
C ASP A 580 -2.00 -14.36 -34.21
N ARG A 581 -0.84 -14.98 -34.45
CA ARG A 581 -0.72 -16.40 -34.84
C ARG A 581 -1.32 -17.34 -33.80
N ARG A 582 -1.31 -16.95 -32.52
CA ARG A 582 -1.89 -17.74 -31.42
C ARG A 582 -3.38 -18.00 -31.61
N ARG A 583 -4.09 -17.23 -32.44
CA ARG A 583 -5.48 -17.48 -32.83
C ARG A 583 -5.65 -18.86 -33.51
N HIS A 584 -4.69 -19.27 -34.33
CA HIS A 584 -4.80 -20.48 -35.15
C HIS A 584 -3.89 -21.62 -34.68
N GLU A 585 -2.90 -21.33 -33.83
CA GLU A 585 -1.99 -22.34 -33.28
C GLU A 585 -2.69 -23.21 -32.25
N LYS A 586 -2.72 -24.53 -32.45
CA LYS A 586 -3.14 -25.46 -31.40
C LYS A 586 -2.09 -25.44 -30.30
N GLN A 587 -2.51 -25.28 -29.04
CA GLN A 587 -1.60 -25.35 -27.91
C GLN A 587 -1.06 -26.79 -27.79
N THR A 588 0.14 -27.04 -28.31
CA THR A 588 0.82 -28.33 -28.10
C THR A 588 1.23 -28.43 -26.63
N PRO A 589 0.98 -29.57 -25.96
CA PRO A 589 1.61 -29.83 -24.66
C PRO A 589 3.12 -29.95 -24.91
N HIS A 590 3.85 -28.84 -24.76
CA HIS A 590 5.28 -28.82 -25.02
C HIS A 590 6.02 -29.61 -23.94
N ASP A 591 6.47 -30.81 -24.30
CA ASP A 591 7.63 -31.45 -23.69
C ASP A 591 8.87 -31.06 -24.51
N PRO A 592 9.83 -30.28 -23.96
CA PRO A 592 10.98 -29.79 -24.71
C PRO A 592 11.94 -30.87 -25.24
N LEU A 593 11.73 -32.16 -24.91
CA LEU A 593 12.71 -33.23 -25.13
C LEU A 593 12.66 -33.94 -26.50
N THR A 594 11.81 -33.53 -27.44
CA THR A 594 11.72 -34.22 -28.76
C THR A 594 12.33 -33.48 -29.95
N ARG A 595 12.93 -32.30 -29.78
CA ARG A 595 13.53 -31.54 -30.91
C ARG A 595 15.05 -31.68 -31.10
N SER A 596 15.70 -32.63 -30.42
CA SER A 596 17.14 -32.94 -30.59
C SER A 596 17.43 -34.22 -31.40
N ARG A 597 16.45 -34.80 -32.09
CA ARG A 597 16.69 -35.91 -33.02
C ARG A 597 15.87 -35.72 -34.29
N ARG A 598 16.36 -34.86 -35.19
CA ARG A 598 16.19 -34.99 -36.65
C ARG A 598 17.18 -34.09 -37.35
#